data_AF-A0A9W3G7V4-F1
#
_entry.id   AF-A0A9W3G7V4-F1
#
_cell.length_a   1.000
_cell.length_b   1.000
_cell.length_c   1.000
_cell.angle_alpha   90.00
_cell.angle_beta   90.00
_cell.angle_gamma   90.00
#
_symmetry.space_group_name_H-M   'P 1'
#
loop_
_entity.id
_entity.type
_entity.pdbx_description
1 polymer ?
#
loop_
_entity_poly.entity_id
_entity_poly.type
_entity_poly.pdbx_seq_one_letter_code
_entity_poly.pdbx_strand_id
1 'polypeptide(L)'
;MLFQCSLPDTLATVGDEPRKVLLRLYGAILKMVFLIKLWSGKRSCNKEGSEQAQKENEFQSAEAMVLESVMFAILAERSLGPKLFGIFPQGRLEQFIPSRRLDTEELSLPDISAEIAEKMARFHGMKMPFNKEPKWLFGTMEKYLNQVLRIKFTGESKVKQLHKFLSYNLPLELRNLRSLLESTPSPVVFCHNDCQEGNVLLLEGRENSEKQKLMLIDFEYSSYNYRGFDVGNHFCEWMYDYNYEKYPFFRANILKYPTKKQQLHFISSYLAAFQNEFENLSNEEKSILEEEMLLEVNRSMPRRGSTPISTRRGSLGCDSGRTSDTSSLGCGRPSPRAPLCSDSCACGKKAWTSRCRTHVYDTKDCIKIE
;
A
#
# COMPACT_ATOMS: atom_id res chain seq x y z
N MET A 1 -15.32 -7.32 -8.54
CA MET A 1 -16.48 -6.90 -7.71
C MET A 1 -16.61 -7.88 -6.55
N LEU A 2 -17.16 -7.46 -5.41
CA LEU A 2 -17.32 -8.29 -4.21
C LEU A 2 -18.76 -8.18 -3.73
N PHE A 3 -19.41 -9.31 -3.47
CA PHE A 3 -20.80 -9.38 -3.01
C PHE A 3 -20.89 -10.23 -1.75
N GLN A 4 -21.75 -9.84 -0.82
CA GLN A 4 -22.14 -10.72 0.29
C GLN A 4 -23.36 -11.53 -0.14
N CYS A 5 -23.20 -12.85 -0.16
CA CYS A 5 -24.28 -13.79 -0.45
C CYS A 5 -24.69 -14.47 0.86
N SER A 6 -25.99 -14.59 1.10
CA SER A 6 -26.52 -15.25 2.29
C SER A 6 -27.70 -16.12 1.94
N LEU A 7 -27.80 -17.30 2.56
CA LEU A 7 -29.02 -18.09 2.51
C LEU A 7 -30.20 -17.30 3.11
N PRO A 8 -31.43 -17.49 2.60
CA PRO A 8 -32.63 -16.90 3.20
C PRO A 8 -32.77 -17.29 4.67
N ASP A 9 -33.37 -16.42 5.48
CA ASP A 9 -33.43 -16.68 6.92
C ASP A 9 -34.21 -17.94 7.29
N THR A 10 -35.15 -18.31 6.42
CA THR A 10 -36.01 -19.48 6.52
C THR A 10 -35.33 -20.81 6.19
N LEU A 11 -34.13 -20.78 5.59
CA LEU A 11 -33.41 -21.98 5.18
C LEU A 11 -32.31 -22.32 6.20
N ALA A 12 -32.29 -23.58 6.64
CA ALA A 12 -31.21 -24.10 7.48
C ALA A 12 -29.99 -24.46 6.61
N THR A 13 -28.78 -24.25 7.15
CA THR A 13 -27.54 -24.73 6.52
C THR A 13 -27.47 -26.25 6.54
N VAL A 14 -26.85 -26.85 5.53
CA VAL A 14 -26.65 -28.31 5.46
C VAL A 14 -25.18 -28.63 5.74
N GLY A 15 -24.93 -29.49 6.73
CA GLY A 15 -23.56 -29.86 7.13
C GLY A 15 -22.73 -28.65 7.55
N ASP A 16 -21.53 -28.53 6.99
CA ASP A 16 -20.58 -27.44 7.28
C ASP A 16 -20.72 -26.25 6.31
N GLU A 17 -21.84 -26.15 5.57
CA GLU A 17 -22.07 -25.05 4.63
C GLU A 17 -22.20 -23.70 5.37
N PRO A 18 -21.45 -22.66 4.95
CA PRO A 18 -21.56 -21.34 5.54
C PRO A 18 -22.89 -20.65 5.16
N ARG A 19 -23.60 -20.09 6.14
CA ARG A 19 -24.81 -19.28 5.87
C ARG A 19 -24.53 -18.01 5.06
N LYS A 20 -23.34 -17.42 5.25
CA LYS A 20 -22.89 -16.19 4.58
C LYS A 20 -21.53 -16.43 3.95
N VAL A 21 -21.38 -15.99 2.70
CA VAL A 21 -20.12 -16.04 1.94
C VAL A 21 -19.90 -14.73 1.21
N LEU A 22 -18.65 -14.49 0.84
CA LEU A 22 -18.28 -13.39 -0.04
C LEU A 22 -17.98 -13.93 -1.44
N LEU A 23 -18.71 -13.43 -2.44
CA LEU A 23 -18.50 -13.74 -3.85
C LEU A 23 -17.63 -12.65 -4.48
N ARG A 24 -16.39 -12.99 -4.84
CA ARG A 24 -15.51 -12.11 -5.61
C ARG A 24 -15.51 -12.48 -7.08
N LEU A 25 -15.84 -11.52 -7.95
CA LEU A 25 -15.80 -11.66 -9.40
C LEU A 25 -14.59 -10.95 -10.01
N TYR A 26 -13.90 -11.63 -10.92
CA TYR A 26 -12.76 -11.09 -11.69
C TYR A 26 -13.22 -10.12 -12.79
N GLY A 27 -12.51 -9.01 -12.94
CA GLY A 27 -12.94 -7.83 -13.72
C GLY A 27 -13.02 -7.98 -15.25
N ALA A 28 -12.80 -9.16 -15.82
CA ALA A 28 -12.88 -9.37 -17.28
C ALA A 28 -14.31 -9.20 -17.84
N ILE A 29 -15.34 -9.42 -17.02
CA ILE A 29 -16.73 -9.47 -17.50
C ILE A 29 -17.34 -8.08 -17.73
N LEU A 30 -16.88 -7.02 -17.05
CA LEU A 30 -17.39 -5.68 -17.34
C LEU A 30 -16.93 -5.18 -18.72
N LYS A 31 -15.73 -5.56 -19.18
CA LYS A 31 -15.28 -5.23 -20.54
C LYS A 31 -16.12 -5.96 -21.58
N MET A 32 -16.45 -7.24 -21.37
CA MET A 32 -17.25 -7.99 -22.35
C MET A 32 -18.71 -7.52 -22.41
N VAL A 33 -19.36 -7.21 -21.28
CA VAL A 33 -20.74 -6.72 -21.27
C VAL A 33 -20.85 -5.30 -21.87
N PHE A 34 -19.86 -4.44 -21.63
CA PHE A 34 -19.80 -3.12 -22.30
C PHE A 34 -19.45 -3.24 -23.79
N LEU A 35 -18.53 -4.14 -24.16
CA LEU A 35 -18.16 -4.37 -25.56
C LEU A 35 -19.32 -4.98 -26.35
N ILE A 36 -20.09 -5.92 -25.80
CA ILE A 36 -21.26 -6.51 -26.48
C ILE A 36 -22.35 -5.45 -26.71
N LYS A 37 -22.58 -4.53 -25.76
CA LYS A 37 -23.49 -3.39 -25.96
C LYS A 37 -22.98 -2.37 -27.00
N LEU A 38 -21.67 -2.20 -27.16
CA LEU A 38 -21.06 -1.33 -28.18
C LEU A 38 -20.93 -2.01 -29.56
N TRP A 39 -20.84 -3.34 -29.61
CA TRP A 39 -20.67 -4.10 -30.85
C TRP A 39 -21.97 -4.27 -31.64
N SER A 40 -23.13 -4.06 -31.02
CA SER A 40 -24.40 -3.89 -31.75
C SER A 40 -24.50 -2.57 -32.53
N GLY A 41 -23.47 -1.70 -32.51
CA GLY A 41 -23.52 -0.42 -33.20
C GLY A 41 -22.18 0.19 -33.55
N LYS A 42 -21.41 -0.43 -34.46
CA LYS A 42 -20.70 0.21 -35.59
C LYS A 42 -19.62 -0.70 -36.20
N ARG A 43 -19.60 -0.74 -37.54
CA ARG A 43 -18.60 -1.40 -38.39
C ARG A 43 -17.35 -0.51 -38.58
N SER A 44 -16.22 -1.21 -38.72
CA SER A 44 -14.96 -0.87 -39.41
C SER A 44 -14.02 0.19 -38.83
N CYS A 45 -12.79 -0.23 -38.47
CA CYS A 45 -11.54 0.25 -39.08
C CYS A 45 -10.29 -0.49 -38.52
N ASN A 46 -9.33 -0.72 -39.43
CA ASN A 46 -8.04 -1.41 -39.38
C ASN A 46 -7.43 -1.82 -38.02
N LYS A 47 -7.17 -3.13 -37.87
CA LYS A 47 -6.46 -3.77 -36.75
C LYS A 47 -5.26 -4.58 -37.27
N GLU A 48 -4.06 -4.03 -37.20
CA GLU A 48 -2.83 -4.85 -37.24
C GLU A 48 -1.84 -4.48 -36.11
N GLY A 49 -1.98 -3.31 -35.47
CA GLY A 49 -1.19 -2.92 -34.29
C GLY A 49 -1.85 -3.15 -32.92
N SER A 50 -3.15 -3.51 -32.86
CA SER A 50 -3.89 -3.65 -31.60
C SER A 50 -3.86 -5.06 -31.03
N GLU A 51 -3.69 -6.10 -31.84
CA GLU A 51 -3.83 -7.49 -31.40
C GLU A 51 -2.69 -7.94 -30.50
N GLN A 52 -1.48 -7.43 -30.71
CA GLN A 52 -0.30 -7.84 -29.92
C GLN A 52 -0.30 -7.21 -28.53
N ALA A 53 -0.61 -5.91 -28.42
CA ALA A 53 -0.81 -5.23 -27.13
C ALA A 53 -2.05 -5.77 -26.36
N GLN A 54 -3.05 -6.27 -27.09
CA GLN A 54 -4.25 -6.86 -26.50
C GLN A 54 -3.96 -8.28 -25.98
N LYS A 55 -3.21 -9.11 -26.73
CA LYS A 55 -2.72 -10.43 -26.29
C LYS A 55 -1.75 -10.33 -25.11
N GLU A 56 -0.83 -9.37 -25.10
CA GLU A 56 0.09 -9.16 -23.97
C GLU A 56 -0.65 -8.74 -22.70
N ASN A 57 -1.66 -7.86 -22.81
CA ASN A 57 -2.49 -7.48 -21.66
C ASN A 57 -3.38 -8.64 -21.17
N GLU A 58 -3.89 -9.49 -22.06
CA GLU A 58 -4.66 -10.68 -21.68
C GLU A 58 -3.78 -11.72 -20.98
N PHE A 59 -2.57 -11.96 -21.46
CA PHE A 59 -1.61 -12.88 -20.84
C PHE A 59 -1.15 -12.39 -19.46
N GLN A 60 -0.81 -11.10 -19.33
CA GLN A 60 -0.49 -10.49 -18.03
C GLN A 60 -1.67 -10.54 -17.05
N SER A 61 -2.90 -10.42 -17.56
CA SER A 61 -4.11 -10.53 -16.74
C SER A 61 -4.35 -11.97 -16.25
N ALA A 62 -4.02 -12.99 -17.05
CA ALA A 62 -4.15 -14.39 -16.66
C ALA A 62 -3.10 -14.79 -15.61
N GLU A 63 -1.84 -14.38 -15.81
CA GLU A 63 -0.76 -14.64 -14.85
C GLU A 63 -1.05 -13.98 -13.49
N ALA A 64 -1.53 -12.72 -13.49
CA ALA A 64 -1.94 -12.03 -12.27
C ALA A 64 -3.07 -12.76 -11.53
N MET A 65 -4.07 -13.29 -12.25
CA MET A 65 -5.18 -14.05 -11.67
C MET A 65 -4.70 -15.36 -11.02
N VAL A 66 -3.77 -16.06 -11.66
CA VAL A 66 -3.17 -17.29 -11.11
C VAL A 66 -2.38 -16.97 -9.84
N LEU A 67 -1.54 -15.94 -9.87
CA LEU A 67 -0.75 -15.52 -8.71
C LEU A 67 -1.64 -15.09 -7.53
N GLU A 68 -2.69 -14.31 -7.80
CA GLU A 68 -3.67 -13.90 -6.78
C GLU A 68 -4.39 -15.11 -6.18
N SER A 69 -4.81 -16.06 -7.02
CA SER A 69 -5.51 -17.27 -6.58
C SER A 69 -4.61 -18.17 -5.70
N VAL A 70 -3.34 -18.35 -6.11
CA VAL A 70 -2.34 -19.11 -5.33
C VAL A 70 -2.06 -18.41 -4.00
N MET A 71 -1.91 -17.08 -4.01
CA MET A 71 -1.68 -16.30 -2.80
C MET A 71 -2.84 -16.46 -1.82
N PHE A 72 -4.07 -16.26 -2.30
CA PHE A 72 -5.27 -16.35 -1.48
C PHE A 72 -5.45 -17.74 -0.88
N ALA A 73 -5.26 -18.80 -1.68
CA ALA A 73 -5.34 -20.17 -1.22
C ALA A 73 -4.33 -20.47 -0.09
N ILE A 74 -3.06 -20.06 -0.25
CA ILE A 74 -2.04 -20.28 0.79
C ILE A 74 -2.39 -19.53 2.07
N LEU A 75 -2.90 -18.30 1.97
CA LEU A 75 -3.29 -17.50 3.14
C LEU A 75 -4.48 -18.12 3.87
N ALA A 76 -5.47 -18.64 3.14
CA ALA A 76 -6.59 -19.38 3.69
C ALA A 76 -6.13 -20.64 4.45
N GLU A 77 -5.27 -21.47 3.83
CA GLU A 77 -4.75 -22.70 4.44
C GLU A 77 -3.91 -22.43 5.70
N ARG A 78 -3.19 -21.31 5.73
CA ARG A 78 -2.39 -20.90 6.90
C ARG A 78 -3.18 -20.13 7.96
N SER A 79 -4.50 -19.97 7.79
CA SER A 79 -5.36 -19.17 8.68
C SER A 79 -4.87 -17.72 8.87
N LEU A 80 -4.24 -17.16 7.83
CA LEU A 80 -3.74 -15.77 7.78
C LEU A 80 -4.66 -14.85 6.97
N GLY A 81 -5.70 -15.41 6.36
CA GLY A 81 -6.77 -14.68 5.68
C GLY A 81 -8.09 -15.46 5.74
N PRO A 82 -9.13 -14.97 5.05
CA PRO A 82 -10.43 -15.64 4.98
C PRO A 82 -10.31 -17.04 4.36
N LYS A 83 -11.13 -17.99 4.84
CA LYS A 83 -11.20 -19.32 4.18
C LYS A 83 -11.63 -19.17 2.72
N LEU A 84 -11.12 -20.06 1.89
CA LEU A 84 -11.49 -20.17 0.48
C LEU A 84 -12.45 -21.36 0.32
N PHE A 85 -13.69 -21.10 -0.10
CA PHE A 85 -14.69 -22.15 -0.30
C PHE A 85 -14.69 -22.71 -1.73
N GLY A 86 -14.25 -21.92 -2.71
CA GLY A 86 -14.16 -22.40 -4.09
C GLY A 86 -13.61 -21.34 -5.04
N ILE A 87 -12.99 -21.80 -6.12
CA ILE A 87 -12.52 -20.98 -7.24
C ILE A 87 -13.21 -21.47 -8.51
N PHE A 88 -13.65 -20.55 -9.34
CA PHE A 88 -14.24 -20.80 -10.65
C PHE A 88 -13.70 -19.76 -11.65
N PRO A 89 -13.83 -19.96 -12.97
CA PRO A 89 -13.16 -19.08 -13.95
C PRO A 89 -13.51 -17.60 -13.82
N GLN A 90 -14.69 -17.29 -13.29
CA GLN A 90 -15.19 -15.92 -13.13
C GLN A 90 -14.90 -15.31 -11.75
N GLY A 91 -14.36 -16.07 -10.79
CA GLY A 91 -14.24 -15.58 -9.42
C GLY A 91 -13.92 -16.63 -8.36
N ARG A 92 -14.19 -16.27 -7.10
CA ARG A 92 -14.04 -17.15 -5.95
C ARG A 92 -15.07 -16.87 -4.87
N LEU A 93 -15.30 -17.88 -4.04
CA LEU A 93 -16.09 -17.79 -2.81
C LEU A 93 -15.15 -17.75 -1.60
N GLU A 94 -15.27 -16.70 -0.80
CA GLU A 94 -14.46 -16.44 0.38
C GLU A 94 -15.33 -16.48 1.64
N GLN A 95 -14.72 -16.72 2.78
CA GLN A 95 -15.37 -16.59 4.07
C GLN A 95 -15.84 -15.16 4.33
N PHE A 96 -17.12 -15.02 4.70
CA PHE A 96 -17.57 -13.78 5.33
C PHE A 96 -17.10 -13.75 6.79
N ILE A 97 -16.38 -12.69 7.15
CA ILE A 97 -15.84 -12.52 8.50
C ILE A 97 -16.60 -11.38 9.18
N PRO A 98 -17.46 -11.66 10.19
CA PRO A 98 -18.11 -10.64 10.98
C PRO A 98 -17.06 -9.76 11.66
N SER A 99 -16.99 -8.49 11.24
CA SER A 99 -15.92 -7.57 11.61
C SER A 99 -16.25 -6.15 11.19
N ARG A 100 -15.47 -5.20 11.72
CA ARG A 100 -15.36 -3.83 11.18
C ARG A 100 -13.93 -3.53 10.80
N ARG A 101 -13.74 -2.56 9.91
CA ARG A 101 -12.40 -1.99 9.67
C ARG A 101 -11.99 -1.13 10.85
N LEU A 102 -10.69 -0.93 11.01
CA LEU A 102 -10.18 0.08 11.93
C LEU A 102 -10.41 1.49 11.36
N ASP A 103 -10.56 2.44 12.25
CA ASP A 103 -10.41 3.87 11.96
C ASP A 103 -8.92 4.27 12.07
N THR A 104 -8.54 5.35 11.38
CA THR A 104 -7.14 5.82 11.34
C THR A 104 -6.59 6.11 12.74
N GLU A 105 -7.42 6.67 13.63
CA GLU A 105 -7.05 6.96 15.02
C GLU A 105 -6.67 5.71 15.83
N GLU A 106 -7.31 4.57 15.52
CA GLU A 106 -7.11 3.31 16.25
C GLU A 106 -5.74 2.71 15.99
N LEU A 107 -5.10 3.04 14.86
CA LEU A 107 -3.74 2.61 14.55
C LEU A 107 -2.74 3.05 15.63
N SER A 108 -3.03 4.17 16.30
CA SER A 108 -2.16 4.75 17.33
C SER A 108 -2.33 4.17 18.73
N LEU A 109 -3.35 3.32 18.95
CA LEU A 109 -3.61 2.68 20.23
C LEU A 109 -2.54 1.60 20.49
N PRO A 110 -1.86 1.59 21.66
CA PRO A 110 -0.73 0.71 21.92
C PRO A 110 -1.02 -0.77 21.67
N ASP A 111 -2.16 -1.28 22.12
CA ASP A 111 -2.52 -2.70 22.00
C ASP A 111 -2.85 -3.09 20.55
N ILE A 112 -3.52 -2.18 19.81
CA ILE A 112 -3.82 -2.38 18.39
C ILE A 112 -2.53 -2.34 17.59
N SER A 113 -1.66 -1.35 17.85
CA SER A 113 -0.37 -1.20 17.19
C SER A 113 0.54 -2.41 17.42
N ALA A 114 0.59 -2.93 18.66
CA ALA A 114 1.33 -4.14 18.99
C ALA A 114 0.78 -5.37 18.24
N GLU A 115 -0.54 -5.56 18.21
CA GLU A 115 -1.10 -6.70 17.49
C GLU A 115 -0.89 -6.58 15.97
N ILE A 116 -1.00 -5.39 15.38
CA ILE A 116 -0.66 -5.19 13.96
C ILE A 116 0.81 -5.57 13.70
N ALA A 117 1.72 -5.17 14.58
CA ALA A 117 3.13 -5.53 14.50
C ALA A 117 3.35 -7.05 14.53
N GLU A 118 2.66 -7.76 15.43
CA GLU A 118 2.72 -9.22 15.50
C GLU A 118 2.18 -9.88 14.22
N LYS A 119 1.05 -9.40 13.68
CA LYS A 119 0.46 -9.94 12.44
C LYS A 119 1.38 -9.69 11.25
N MET A 120 1.96 -8.50 11.15
CA MET A 120 2.92 -8.15 10.11
C MET A 120 4.19 -9.01 10.19
N ALA A 121 4.72 -9.26 11.39
CA ALA A 121 5.85 -10.17 11.61
C ALA A 121 5.55 -11.59 11.10
N ARG A 122 4.39 -12.15 11.45
CA ARG A 122 3.96 -13.47 10.97
C ARG A 122 3.80 -13.50 9.44
N PHE A 123 3.26 -12.43 8.86
CA PHE A 123 3.12 -12.29 7.41
C PHE A 123 4.50 -12.25 6.72
N HIS A 124 5.43 -11.45 7.24
CA HIS A 124 6.80 -11.37 6.74
C HIS A 124 7.56 -12.69 6.83
N GLY A 125 7.27 -13.53 7.83
CA GLY A 125 7.85 -14.86 8.01
C GLY A 125 7.39 -15.90 6.98
N MET A 126 6.41 -15.57 6.13
CA MET A 126 5.88 -16.54 5.17
C MET A 126 6.84 -16.87 4.04
N LYS A 127 6.98 -18.18 3.79
CA LYS A 127 7.61 -18.71 2.57
C LYS A 127 6.53 -18.90 1.51
N MET A 128 6.50 -18.00 0.54
CA MET A 128 5.53 -17.98 -0.56
C MET A 128 6.20 -18.39 -1.87
N PRO A 129 5.52 -19.10 -2.79
CA PRO A 129 6.10 -19.60 -4.05
C PRO A 129 6.17 -18.51 -5.15
N PHE A 130 6.61 -17.31 -4.79
CA PHE A 130 6.74 -16.17 -5.71
C PHE A 130 8.20 -15.74 -5.88
N ASN A 131 8.47 -14.85 -6.85
CA ASN A 131 9.81 -14.27 -7.03
C ASN A 131 10.28 -13.61 -5.72
N LYS A 132 11.49 -13.95 -5.27
CA LYS A 132 12.11 -13.47 -4.03
C LYS A 132 12.89 -12.16 -4.21
N GLU A 133 13.14 -11.73 -5.44
CA GLU A 133 13.83 -10.48 -5.69
C GLU A 133 12.89 -9.29 -5.46
N PRO A 134 13.33 -8.21 -4.78
CA PRO A 134 12.52 -7.04 -4.45
C PRO A 134 12.35 -6.10 -5.65
N LYS A 135 11.98 -6.65 -6.81
CA LYS A 135 11.78 -5.91 -8.07
C LYS A 135 10.45 -5.15 -8.10
N TRP A 136 9.48 -5.56 -7.29
CA TRP A 136 8.11 -5.03 -7.33
C TRP A 136 8.05 -3.52 -7.09
N LEU A 137 8.77 -3.02 -6.08
CA LEU A 137 8.73 -1.61 -5.69
C LEU A 137 9.16 -0.68 -6.83
N PHE A 138 10.40 -0.84 -7.32
CA PHE A 138 10.92 0.04 -8.37
C PHE A 138 10.31 -0.25 -9.73
N GLY A 139 10.05 -1.52 -10.08
CA GLY A 139 9.38 -1.86 -11.33
C GLY A 139 7.99 -1.23 -11.43
N THR A 140 7.23 -1.22 -10.33
CA THR A 140 5.92 -0.55 -10.26
C THR A 140 6.07 0.96 -10.35
N MET A 141 6.97 1.58 -9.59
CA MET A 141 7.19 3.03 -9.64
C MET A 141 7.65 3.51 -11.02
N GLU A 142 8.49 2.76 -11.73
CA GLU A 142 8.94 3.08 -13.09
C GLU A 142 7.81 2.94 -14.12
N LYS A 143 7.05 1.83 -14.05
CA LYS A 143 5.86 1.62 -14.88
C LYS A 143 4.88 2.78 -14.73
N TYR A 144 4.63 3.16 -13.49
CA TYR A 144 3.84 4.31 -13.12
C TYR A 144 4.45 5.57 -13.70
N LEU A 145 5.66 5.97 -13.33
CA LEU A 145 6.32 7.19 -13.83
C LEU A 145 6.14 7.37 -15.35
N ASN A 146 6.38 6.31 -16.12
CA ASN A 146 6.18 6.28 -17.57
C ASN A 146 4.74 6.59 -18.02
N GLN A 147 3.72 6.12 -17.28
CA GLN A 147 2.32 6.46 -17.54
C GLN A 147 2.04 7.94 -17.28
N VAL A 148 2.41 8.53 -16.14
CA VAL A 148 2.13 9.96 -15.86
C VAL A 148 2.84 10.87 -16.84
N LEU A 149 4.07 10.55 -17.24
CA LEU A 149 4.79 11.33 -18.25
C LEU A 149 4.07 11.35 -19.62
N ARG A 150 3.17 10.39 -19.88
CA ARG A 150 2.39 10.28 -21.12
C ARG A 150 0.94 10.76 -20.98
N ILE A 151 0.45 10.97 -19.76
CA ILE A 151 -0.94 11.41 -19.53
C ILE A 151 -1.14 12.81 -20.09
N LYS A 152 -2.26 13.00 -20.80
CA LYS A 152 -2.73 14.30 -21.28
C LYS A 152 -4.09 14.59 -20.67
N PHE A 153 -4.31 15.83 -20.26
CA PHE A 153 -5.61 16.31 -19.80
C PHE A 153 -6.15 17.36 -20.76
N THR A 154 -7.47 17.39 -20.94
CA THR A 154 -8.15 18.37 -21.81
C THR A 154 -8.53 19.66 -21.09
N GLY A 155 -8.58 19.67 -19.75
CA GLY A 155 -8.96 20.84 -18.94
C GLY A 155 -7.76 21.59 -18.37
N GLU A 156 -7.72 22.91 -18.54
CA GLU A 156 -6.61 23.77 -18.09
C GLU A 156 -6.22 23.58 -16.62
N SER A 157 -7.20 23.47 -15.72
CA SER A 157 -6.94 23.26 -14.28
C SER A 157 -6.14 21.99 -14.03
N LYS A 158 -6.49 20.87 -14.69
CA LYS A 158 -5.78 19.59 -14.57
C LYS A 158 -4.41 19.64 -15.23
N VAL A 159 -4.26 20.37 -16.34
CA VAL A 159 -2.96 20.59 -16.99
C VAL A 159 -2.03 21.39 -16.08
N LYS A 160 -2.52 22.47 -15.45
CA LYS A 160 -1.74 23.26 -14.48
C LYS A 160 -1.31 22.42 -13.27
N GLN A 161 -2.21 21.57 -12.75
CA GLN A 161 -1.87 20.63 -11.67
C GLN A 161 -0.80 19.62 -12.10
N LEU A 162 -0.93 19.03 -13.29
CA LEU A 162 0.06 18.11 -13.84
C LEU A 162 1.42 18.79 -14.03
N HIS A 163 1.46 20.01 -14.58
CA HIS A 163 2.71 20.76 -14.73
C HIS A 163 3.37 21.05 -13.39
N LYS A 164 2.59 21.46 -12.38
CA LYS A 164 3.10 21.63 -11.01
C LYS A 164 3.67 20.32 -10.47
N PHE A 165 3.00 19.19 -10.69
CA PHE A 165 3.47 17.88 -10.26
C PHE A 165 4.76 17.45 -10.99
N LEU A 166 4.85 17.68 -12.30
CA LEU A 166 6.05 17.36 -13.10
C LEU A 166 7.24 18.28 -12.78
N SER A 167 6.99 19.47 -12.21
CA SER A 167 8.06 20.40 -11.80
C SER A 167 9.00 19.84 -10.73
N TYR A 168 8.57 18.80 -10.00
CA TYR A 168 9.39 18.12 -9.00
C TYR A 168 10.46 17.18 -9.58
N ASN A 169 10.56 17.04 -10.90
CA ASN A 169 11.51 16.15 -11.58
C ASN A 169 11.50 14.72 -11.01
N LEU A 170 10.32 14.09 -11.08
CA LEU A 170 10.09 12.73 -10.58
C LEU A 170 11.12 11.68 -11.06
N PRO A 171 11.65 11.74 -12.30
CA PRO A 171 12.73 10.83 -12.71
C PRO A 171 14.01 10.98 -11.89
N LEU A 172 14.38 12.20 -11.49
CA LEU A 172 15.52 12.42 -10.60
C LEU A 172 15.22 11.92 -9.18
N GLU A 173 14.05 12.25 -8.64
CA GLU A 173 13.63 11.80 -7.31
C GLU A 173 13.57 10.27 -7.19
N LEU A 174 13.08 9.58 -8.23
CA LEU A 174 13.06 8.11 -8.27
C LEU A 174 14.47 7.51 -8.26
N ARG A 175 15.43 8.12 -8.98
CA ARG A 175 16.84 7.70 -8.95
C ARG A 175 17.47 7.94 -7.58
N ASN A 176 17.20 9.09 -6.97
CA ASN A 176 17.70 9.42 -5.62
C ASN A 176 17.16 8.45 -4.57
N LEU A 177 15.85 8.15 -4.64
CA LEU A 177 15.22 7.15 -3.78
C LEU A 177 15.86 5.77 -3.99
N ARG A 178 16.09 5.37 -5.24
CA ARG A 178 16.78 4.10 -5.55
C ARG A 178 18.15 4.01 -4.88
N SER A 179 19.01 5.00 -5.06
CA SER A 179 20.33 5.00 -4.42
C SER A 179 20.27 5.04 -2.89
N LEU A 180 19.26 5.71 -2.31
CA LEU A 180 19.06 5.71 -0.85
C LEU A 180 18.68 4.31 -0.34
N LEU A 181 17.76 3.63 -1.01
CA LEU A 181 17.31 2.29 -0.60
C LEU A 181 18.40 1.23 -0.84
N GLU A 182 19.15 1.32 -1.94
CA GLU A 182 20.29 0.44 -2.22
C GLU A 182 21.40 0.56 -1.15
N SER A 183 21.54 1.73 -0.53
CA SER A 183 22.47 1.97 0.59
C SER A 183 21.87 1.73 1.98
N THR A 184 20.66 1.19 2.06
CA THR A 184 19.96 0.88 3.32
C THR A 184 19.73 -0.62 3.41
N PRO A 185 20.54 -1.37 4.18
CA PRO A 185 20.27 -2.78 4.40
C PRO A 185 18.87 -2.98 4.99
N SER A 186 18.02 -3.71 4.26
CA SER A 186 16.69 -4.09 4.73
C SER A 186 16.42 -5.53 4.27
N PRO A 187 16.05 -6.44 5.19
CA PRO A 187 15.72 -7.82 4.83
C PRO A 187 14.60 -7.87 3.78
N VAL A 188 14.76 -8.73 2.78
CA VAL A 188 13.70 -9.02 1.81
C VAL A 188 12.78 -10.08 2.39
N VAL A 189 11.52 -9.71 2.63
CA VAL A 189 10.49 -10.54 3.24
C VAL A 189 9.22 -10.48 2.40
N PHE A 190 8.24 -11.35 2.67
CA PHE A 190 6.96 -11.26 1.97
C PHE A 190 6.11 -10.17 2.62
N CYS A 191 6.03 -9.00 1.97
CA CYS A 191 5.36 -7.81 2.48
C CYS A 191 3.91 -7.73 2.01
N HIS A 192 3.05 -7.11 2.82
CA HIS A 192 1.69 -6.75 2.46
C HIS A 192 1.67 -5.59 1.45
N ASN A 193 2.55 -4.60 1.66
CA ASN A 193 2.73 -3.36 0.89
C ASN A 193 1.57 -2.34 0.97
N ASP A 194 0.49 -2.63 1.69
CA ASP A 194 -0.68 -1.74 1.85
C ASP A 194 -1.42 -1.97 3.18
N CYS A 195 -0.67 -2.04 4.29
CA CYS A 195 -1.24 -2.27 5.62
C CYS A 195 -1.87 -0.99 6.21
N GLN A 196 -2.89 -0.44 5.55
CA GLN A 196 -3.74 0.67 6.02
C GLN A 196 -4.87 0.19 6.94
N GLU A 197 -5.51 1.10 7.67
CA GLU A 197 -6.63 0.82 8.58
C GLU A 197 -7.79 0.08 7.90
N GLY A 198 -8.06 0.39 6.62
CA GLY A 198 -9.11 -0.26 5.85
C GLY A 198 -8.85 -1.74 5.56
N ASN A 199 -7.59 -2.18 5.68
CA ASN A 199 -7.13 -3.55 5.43
C ASN A 199 -6.84 -4.31 6.74
N VAL A 200 -7.18 -3.71 7.90
CA VAL A 200 -7.12 -4.35 9.21
C VAL A 200 -8.55 -4.49 9.76
N LEU A 201 -8.99 -5.73 9.92
CA LEU A 201 -10.32 -6.04 10.46
C LEU A 201 -10.23 -6.29 11.96
N LEU A 202 -11.06 -5.58 12.73
CA LEU A 202 -11.39 -5.93 14.11
C LEU A 202 -12.54 -6.95 14.10
N LEU A 203 -12.27 -8.15 14.60
CA LEU A 203 -13.19 -9.28 14.60
C LEU A 203 -14.29 -9.09 15.66
N GLU A 204 -15.55 -9.27 15.24
CA GLU A 204 -16.71 -9.14 16.12
C GLU A 204 -16.66 -10.17 17.26
N GLY A 205 -16.97 -9.73 18.48
CA GLY A 205 -16.95 -10.57 19.69
C GLY A 205 -15.54 -10.82 20.25
N ARG A 206 -14.50 -10.19 19.69
CA ARG A 206 -13.12 -10.26 20.17
C ARG A 206 -12.57 -8.92 20.63
N GLU A 207 -13.39 -7.89 20.74
CA GLU A 207 -12.98 -6.53 21.05
C GLU A 207 -12.26 -6.44 22.40
N ASN A 208 -12.74 -7.20 23.38
CA ASN A 208 -12.18 -7.29 24.74
C ASN A 208 -11.10 -8.40 24.87
N SER A 209 -10.77 -9.10 23.78
CA SER A 209 -9.69 -10.08 23.81
C SER A 209 -8.34 -9.38 23.89
N GLU A 210 -7.46 -9.88 24.75
CA GLU A 210 -6.08 -9.38 24.84
C GLU A 210 -5.27 -9.70 23.57
N LYS A 211 -5.63 -10.76 22.84
CA LYS A 211 -4.93 -11.21 21.63
C LYS A 211 -5.89 -11.69 20.55
N GLN A 212 -5.41 -11.71 19.30
CA GLN A 212 -6.09 -12.32 18.16
C GLN A 212 -7.46 -11.71 17.84
N LYS A 213 -7.61 -10.40 18.04
CA LYS A 213 -8.79 -9.63 17.64
C LYS A 213 -8.66 -9.02 16.24
N LEU A 214 -7.45 -9.00 15.66
CA LEU A 214 -7.21 -8.43 14.34
C LEU A 214 -6.96 -9.49 13.26
N MET A 215 -7.38 -9.18 12.04
CA MET A 215 -7.04 -9.91 10.82
C MET A 215 -6.63 -8.94 9.71
N LEU A 216 -5.52 -9.25 9.03
CA LEU A 216 -5.11 -8.54 7.82
C LEU A 216 -5.87 -9.10 6.61
N ILE A 217 -6.24 -8.24 5.66
CA ILE A 217 -6.93 -8.60 4.42
C ILE A 217 -6.39 -7.78 3.25
N ASP A 218 -6.84 -8.08 2.04
CA ASP A 218 -6.55 -7.31 0.82
C ASP A 218 -5.07 -7.31 0.40
N PHE A 219 -4.61 -8.51 0.03
CA PHE A 219 -3.22 -8.80 -0.32
C PHE A 219 -2.87 -8.47 -1.79
N GLU A 220 -3.63 -7.59 -2.45
CA GLU A 220 -3.50 -7.32 -3.89
C GLU A 220 -2.11 -6.79 -4.30
N TYR A 221 -1.44 -6.09 -3.39
CA TYR A 221 -0.10 -5.54 -3.58
C TYR A 221 1.00 -6.40 -2.96
N SER A 222 0.68 -7.53 -2.35
CA SER A 222 1.64 -8.34 -1.61
C SER A 222 2.71 -8.95 -2.52
N SER A 223 3.96 -8.87 -2.10
CA SER A 223 5.12 -9.36 -2.85
C SER A 223 6.35 -9.45 -1.96
N TYR A 224 7.40 -10.15 -2.41
CA TYR A 224 8.69 -10.02 -1.76
C TYR A 224 9.24 -8.61 -1.95
N ASN A 225 9.47 -7.92 -0.84
CA ASN A 225 9.92 -6.53 -0.80
C ASN A 225 10.73 -6.26 0.47
N TYR A 226 11.27 -5.06 0.60
CA TYR A 226 12.02 -4.64 1.78
C TYR A 226 11.11 -4.51 3.01
N ARG A 227 11.50 -5.12 4.13
CA ARG A 227 10.78 -5.03 5.41
C ARG A 227 10.52 -3.57 5.83
N GLY A 228 11.56 -2.73 5.73
CA GLY A 228 11.47 -1.33 6.12
C GLY A 228 10.45 -0.54 5.30
N PHE A 229 10.18 -0.96 4.07
CA PHE A 229 9.14 -0.35 3.23
C PHE A 229 7.75 -0.59 3.81
N ASP A 230 7.41 -1.83 4.19
CA ASP A 230 6.06 -2.17 4.64
C ASP A 230 5.72 -1.54 5.99
N VAL A 231 6.67 -1.61 6.94
CA VAL A 231 6.56 -0.95 8.25
C VAL A 231 6.49 0.57 8.08
N GLY A 232 7.34 1.15 7.23
CA GLY A 232 7.34 2.59 6.97
C GLY A 232 6.06 3.06 6.28
N ASN A 233 5.49 2.24 5.39
CA ASN A 233 4.20 2.51 4.76
C ASN A 233 3.08 2.52 5.81
N HIS A 234 3.02 1.50 6.67
CA HIS A 234 2.05 1.44 7.76
C HIS A 234 2.11 2.67 8.67
N PHE A 235 3.32 3.13 9.05
CA PHE A 235 3.46 4.38 9.82
C PHE A 235 3.00 5.62 9.06
N CYS A 236 3.11 5.65 7.73
CA CYS A 236 2.56 6.73 6.94
C CYS A 236 1.03 6.76 6.99
N GLU A 237 0.36 5.60 7.06
CA GLU A 237 -1.10 5.50 7.10
C GLU A 237 -1.72 6.18 8.33
N TRP A 238 -0.98 6.30 9.44
CA TRP A 238 -1.44 7.02 10.64
C TRP A 238 -1.77 8.50 10.38
N MET A 239 -1.22 9.06 9.29
CA MET A 239 -1.46 10.45 8.90
C MET A 239 -2.67 10.62 7.98
N TYR A 240 -3.19 9.55 7.36
CA TYR A 240 -4.17 9.64 6.29
C TYR A 240 -5.50 9.03 6.72
N ASP A 241 -6.54 9.86 6.77
CA ASP A 241 -7.91 9.44 7.05
C ASP A 241 -8.72 9.48 5.76
N TYR A 242 -9.25 8.31 5.36
CA TYR A 242 -10.05 8.14 4.14
C TYR A 242 -11.56 8.14 4.37
N ASN A 243 -12.01 8.21 5.63
CA ASN A 243 -13.43 8.29 5.97
C ASN A 243 -13.97 9.72 5.85
N TYR A 244 -13.17 10.64 5.28
CA TYR A 244 -13.57 12.03 5.13
C TYR A 244 -14.63 12.21 4.03
N GLU A 245 -15.83 12.64 4.41
CA GLU A 245 -16.99 12.74 3.51
C GLU A 245 -16.88 13.81 2.42
N LYS A 246 -16.01 14.81 2.59
CA LYS A 246 -15.91 15.95 1.66
C LYS A 246 -14.69 15.83 0.78
N TYR A 247 -14.81 16.30 -0.47
CA TYR A 247 -13.68 16.41 -1.39
C TYR A 247 -12.44 17.02 -0.69
N PRO A 248 -11.24 16.43 -0.82
CA PRO A 248 -10.84 15.37 -1.76
C PRO A 248 -11.11 13.93 -1.30
N PHE A 249 -12.01 13.74 -0.31
CA PHE A 249 -12.39 12.45 0.28
C PHE A 249 -11.28 11.78 1.12
N PHE A 250 -10.32 12.59 1.56
CA PHE A 250 -9.34 12.19 2.57
C PHE A 250 -8.84 13.42 3.33
N ARG A 251 -8.26 13.21 4.51
CA ARG A 251 -7.50 14.19 5.28
C ARG A 251 -6.10 13.69 5.54
N ALA A 252 -5.13 14.59 5.48
CA ALA A 252 -3.76 14.31 5.87
C ALA A 252 -3.39 15.16 7.08
N ASN A 253 -2.89 14.53 8.15
CA ASN A 253 -2.36 15.22 9.32
C ASN A 253 -0.97 14.69 9.66
N ILE A 254 0.05 15.47 9.29
CA ILE A 254 1.46 15.11 9.49
C ILE A 254 1.81 14.95 10.98
N LEU A 255 1.09 15.65 11.86
CA LEU A 255 1.32 15.57 13.30
C LEU A 255 0.89 14.24 13.90
N LYS A 256 0.08 13.43 13.18
CA LYS A 256 -0.34 12.10 13.61
C LYS A 256 0.67 10.99 13.28
N TYR A 257 1.77 11.30 12.60
CA TYR A 257 2.82 10.31 12.38
C TYR A 257 3.34 9.76 13.73
N PRO A 258 3.58 8.45 13.89
CA PRO A 258 4.01 7.87 15.15
C PRO A 258 5.30 8.52 15.68
N THR A 259 5.28 8.92 16.95
CA THR A 259 6.47 9.40 17.67
C THR A 259 7.56 8.31 17.72
N LYS A 260 8.81 8.67 18.04
CA LYS A 260 9.88 7.67 18.21
C LYS A 260 9.49 6.58 19.23
N LYS A 261 8.83 6.96 20.32
CA LYS A 261 8.32 6.01 21.33
C LYS A 261 7.30 5.02 20.74
N GLN A 262 6.35 5.51 19.93
CA GLN A 262 5.36 4.65 19.27
C GLN A 262 5.99 3.75 18.20
N GLN A 263 6.96 4.26 17.44
CA GLN A 263 7.70 3.46 16.46
C GLN A 263 8.47 2.32 17.16
N LEU A 264 9.19 2.62 18.25
CA LEU A 264 9.92 1.61 19.04
C LEU A 264 8.98 0.59 19.67
N HIS A 265 7.81 0.99 20.18
CA HIS A 265 6.78 0.08 20.68
C HIS A 265 6.32 -0.93 19.62
N PHE A 266 6.05 -0.45 18.40
CA PHE A 266 5.71 -1.30 17.27
C PHE A 266 6.88 -2.23 16.89
N ILE A 267 8.10 -1.69 16.79
CA ILE A 267 9.29 -2.45 16.40
C ILE A 267 9.60 -3.56 17.41
N SER A 268 9.50 -3.26 18.71
CA SER A 268 9.72 -4.24 19.77
C SER A 268 8.74 -5.40 19.66
N SER A 269 7.44 -5.09 19.51
CA SER A 269 6.38 -6.09 19.31
C SER A 269 6.58 -6.91 18.03
N TYR A 270 7.03 -6.26 16.95
CA TYR A 270 7.37 -6.92 15.69
C TYR A 270 8.55 -7.89 15.86
N LEU A 271 9.64 -7.45 16.48
CA LEU A 271 10.86 -8.25 16.62
C LEU A 271 10.63 -9.45 17.54
N ALA A 272 9.88 -9.27 18.64
CA ALA A 272 9.47 -10.35 19.53
C ALA A 272 8.66 -11.44 18.80
N ALA A 273 7.80 -11.05 17.84
CA ALA A 273 7.01 -11.98 17.05
C ALA A 273 7.78 -12.58 15.84
N PHE A 274 8.80 -11.89 15.34
CA PHE A 274 9.55 -12.29 14.14
C PHE A 274 10.77 -13.17 14.46
N GLN A 275 11.42 -12.91 15.60
CA GLN A 275 12.66 -13.56 16.01
C GLN A 275 12.44 -14.28 17.35
N ASN A 276 12.44 -15.62 17.32
CA ASN A 276 12.18 -16.44 18.52
C ASN A 276 13.14 -16.15 19.69
N GLU A 277 14.37 -15.73 19.42
CA GLU A 277 15.39 -15.46 20.43
C GLU A 277 15.38 -14.01 20.94
N PHE A 278 14.62 -13.11 20.30
CA PHE A 278 14.63 -11.68 20.65
C PHE A 278 14.30 -11.47 22.12
N GLU A 279 13.33 -12.20 22.66
CA GLU A 279 12.94 -12.05 24.06
C GLU A 279 14.02 -12.47 25.07
N ASN A 280 14.94 -13.35 24.65
CA ASN A 280 16.03 -13.85 25.48
C ASN A 280 17.25 -12.92 25.49
N LEU A 281 17.27 -11.89 24.63
CA LEU A 281 18.34 -10.91 24.56
C LEU A 281 18.33 -9.98 25.78
N SER A 282 19.51 -9.44 26.11
CA SER A 282 19.64 -8.35 27.08
C SER A 282 18.91 -7.09 26.61
N ASN A 283 18.60 -6.18 27.55
CA ASN A 283 17.94 -4.91 27.21
C ASN A 283 18.82 -4.06 26.27
N GLU A 284 20.14 -4.12 26.43
CA GLU A 284 21.11 -3.44 25.58
C GLU A 284 21.05 -3.98 24.14
N GLU A 285 21.03 -5.30 23.96
CA GLU A 285 20.92 -5.93 22.65
C GLU A 285 19.57 -5.65 21.98
N LYS A 286 18.46 -5.72 22.72
CA LYS A 286 17.13 -5.35 22.22
C LYS A 286 17.14 -3.90 21.72
N SER A 287 17.67 -2.97 22.52
CA SER A 287 17.74 -1.55 22.15
C SER A 287 18.57 -1.30 20.89
N ILE A 288 19.66 -2.03 20.68
CA ILE A 288 20.49 -1.92 19.47
C ILE A 288 19.68 -2.33 18.24
N LEU A 289 19.05 -3.51 18.27
CA LEU A 289 18.25 -4.04 17.15
C LEU A 289 17.05 -3.15 16.83
N GLU A 290 16.39 -2.60 17.86
CA GLU A 290 15.26 -1.69 17.70
C GLU A 290 15.68 -0.38 17.02
N GLU A 291 16.81 0.21 17.42
CA GLU A 291 17.34 1.45 16.80
C GLU A 291 17.83 1.21 15.37
N GLU A 292 18.46 0.06 15.09
CA GLU A 292 18.84 -0.33 13.73
C GLU A 292 17.62 -0.45 12.81
N MET A 293 16.57 -1.14 13.27
CA MET A 293 15.33 -1.27 12.51
C MET A 293 14.62 0.09 12.37
N LEU A 294 14.67 0.95 13.39
CA LEU A 294 14.13 2.31 13.29
C LEU A 294 14.84 3.13 12.20
N LEU A 295 16.17 3.01 12.09
CA LEU A 295 16.94 3.66 11.02
C LEU A 295 16.59 3.08 9.64
N GLU A 296 16.47 1.76 9.52
CA GLU A 296 16.03 1.07 8.30
C GLU A 296 14.67 1.60 7.82
N VAL A 297 13.66 1.62 8.70
CA VAL A 297 12.30 2.07 8.39
C VAL A 297 12.29 3.53 7.96
N ASN A 298 12.99 4.40 8.70
CA ASN A 298 13.03 5.83 8.40
C ASN A 298 13.77 6.16 7.10
N ARG A 299 14.73 5.33 6.68
CA ARG A 299 15.40 5.46 5.38
C ARG A 299 14.57 4.86 4.25
N SER A 300 13.77 3.84 4.53
CA SER A 300 12.85 3.21 3.59
C SER A 300 11.69 4.11 3.20
N MET A 301 11.24 4.95 4.13
CA MET A 301 10.24 6.00 3.92
C MET A 301 10.77 7.35 4.42
N PRO A 302 11.67 8.01 3.66
CA PRO A 302 12.34 9.21 4.09
C PRO A 302 11.35 10.36 4.28
N ARG A 303 11.39 10.97 5.47
CA ARG A 303 10.61 12.15 5.83
C ARG A 303 11.48 13.40 5.79
N ARG A 304 10.82 14.54 5.58
CA ARG A 304 11.51 15.83 5.58
C ARG A 304 11.99 16.17 6.99
N GLY A 305 13.29 16.39 7.16
CA GLY A 305 13.89 16.81 8.43
C GLY A 305 14.40 15.69 9.35
N SER A 306 14.24 14.42 8.97
CA SER A 306 14.70 13.26 9.77
C SER A 306 16.05 12.70 9.33
N THR A 307 16.72 13.29 8.32
CA THR A 307 18.13 12.96 8.03
C THR A 307 19.02 13.50 9.16
N PRO A 308 19.79 12.66 9.86
CA PRO A 308 20.81 13.12 10.79
C PRO A 308 21.76 14.09 10.07
N ILE A 309 22.19 15.13 10.76
CA ILE A 309 23.10 16.18 10.27
C ILE A 309 24.43 15.60 9.71
N SER A 310 24.76 14.35 10.01
CA SER A 310 26.01 13.69 9.60
C SER A 310 26.10 13.30 8.12
N THR A 311 25.00 13.16 7.37
CA THR A 311 25.05 12.75 5.94
C THR A 311 25.08 13.91 4.94
N ARG A 312 25.15 15.17 5.39
CA ARG A 312 25.37 16.34 4.50
C ARG A 312 26.84 16.62 4.17
N ARG A 313 27.79 15.78 4.59
CA ARG A 313 29.19 15.86 4.13
C ARG A 313 29.44 14.79 3.09
N GLY A 314 29.23 15.12 1.82
CA GLY A 314 29.59 14.21 0.73
C GLY A 314 28.99 14.54 -0.63
N SER A 315 28.77 15.81 -0.96
CA SER A 315 28.45 16.26 -2.34
C SER A 315 28.61 17.79 -2.46
N LEU A 316 29.74 18.31 -1.98
CA LEU A 316 30.22 19.66 -2.34
C LEU A 316 31.68 19.50 -2.71
N GLY A 317 31.90 19.10 -3.96
CA GLY A 317 33.20 19.05 -4.60
C GLY A 317 33.07 19.67 -5.97
N CYS A 318 33.11 21.00 -6.01
CA CYS A 318 33.59 21.78 -7.16
C CYS A 318 34.10 23.10 -6.58
N ASP A 319 35.38 23.07 -6.24
CA ASP A 319 36.21 24.23 -5.98
C ASP A 319 36.62 24.83 -7.34
N SER A 320 36.26 26.09 -7.57
CA SER A 320 37.02 26.97 -8.47
C SER A 320 36.70 28.45 -8.20
N GLY A 321 37.68 29.16 -7.63
CA GLY A 321 37.94 30.56 -7.97
C GLY A 321 37.72 31.60 -6.87
N ARG A 322 38.84 32.04 -6.27
CA ARG A 322 39.07 33.32 -5.56
C ARG A 322 38.44 34.51 -6.32
N THR A 323 37.97 35.61 -5.73
CA THR A 323 38.64 36.56 -4.82
C THR A 323 37.63 37.59 -4.23
N SER A 324 37.99 38.13 -3.06
CA SER A 324 37.79 39.51 -2.54
C SER A 324 36.42 40.04 -2.10
N ASP A 325 36.41 40.51 -0.84
CA ASP A 325 35.45 41.36 -0.14
C ASP A 325 35.12 42.68 -0.87
N THR A 326 33.87 43.14 -0.80
CA THR A 326 33.44 44.36 -0.05
C THR A 326 32.02 44.86 -0.41
N SER A 327 31.26 45.19 0.65
CA SER A 327 30.26 46.27 0.78
C SER A 327 28.87 46.23 0.10
N SER A 328 27.86 46.32 0.98
CA SER A 328 26.70 47.24 0.98
C SER A 328 25.43 46.96 0.14
N LEU A 329 24.34 46.75 0.90
CA LEU A 329 23.01 47.40 0.82
C LEU A 329 22.14 47.22 -0.44
N GLY A 330 20.92 46.71 -0.22
CA GLY A 330 19.80 46.99 -1.11
C GLY A 330 18.65 45.98 -1.04
N CYS A 331 17.56 46.37 -0.39
CA CYS A 331 16.32 45.63 -0.18
C CYS A 331 15.77 44.93 -1.45
N GLY A 332 15.48 43.63 -1.34
CA GLY A 332 14.74 42.85 -2.34
C GLY A 332 13.66 42.00 -1.68
N ARG A 333 12.41 42.17 -2.12
CA ARG A 333 11.17 41.54 -1.64
C ARG A 333 11.31 40.02 -1.42
N PRO A 334 10.60 39.42 -0.43
CA PRO A 334 10.58 37.97 -0.29
C PRO A 334 9.87 37.34 -1.50
N SER A 335 10.64 36.61 -2.30
CA SER A 335 10.16 35.70 -3.34
C SER A 335 9.24 34.64 -2.72
N PRO A 336 8.12 34.24 -3.37
CA PRO A 336 7.18 33.29 -2.81
C PRO A 336 7.83 31.91 -2.67
N ARG A 337 8.00 31.47 -1.43
CA ARG A 337 8.49 30.12 -1.08
C ARG A 337 7.58 29.06 -1.70
N ALA A 338 8.13 28.21 -2.56
CA ALA A 338 7.43 27.07 -3.15
C ALA A 338 7.07 26.02 -2.08
N PRO A 339 5.89 25.37 -2.13
CA PRO A 339 5.55 24.25 -1.27
C PRO A 339 6.34 22.98 -1.68
N LEU A 340 6.85 22.28 -0.67
CA LEU A 340 8.04 21.41 -0.71
C LEU A 340 7.74 19.92 -0.95
N CYS A 341 8.72 19.25 -1.57
CA CYS A 341 8.66 17.96 -2.29
C CYS A 341 8.29 16.67 -1.48
N SER A 342 8.06 16.73 -0.17
CA SER A 342 7.85 15.50 0.64
C SER A 342 6.42 14.96 0.62
N ASP A 343 5.43 15.85 0.45
CA ASP A 343 4.04 15.42 0.27
C ASP A 343 3.90 14.62 -1.03
N SER A 344 4.73 14.90 -2.04
CA SER A 344 4.69 14.28 -3.36
C SER A 344 5.08 12.81 -3.41
N CYS A 345 5.81 12.27 -2.43
CA CYS A 345 6.29 10.87 -2.48
C CYS A 345 5.31 9.89 -1.79
N ALA A 346 4.80 10.25 -0.60
CA ALA A 346 3.72 9.51 0.07
C ALA A 346 2.37 9.73 -0.63
N CYS A 347 2.04 10.98 -1.00
CA CYS A 347 0.86 11.29 -1.80
C CYS A 347 1.04 10.87 -3.28
N GLY A 348 2.27 10.70 -3.76
CA GLY A 348 2.59 10.14 -5.08
C GLY A 348 2.63 8.62 -5.14
N LYS A 349 2.45 7.88 -4.04
CA LYS A 349 1.96 6.50 -4.13
C LYS A 349 0.45 6.46 -4.18
N LYS A 350 -0.24 7.28 -3.39
CA LYS A 350 -1.72 7.30 -3.35
C LYS A 350 -2.36 7.97 -4.55
N ALA A 351 -1.83 9.02 -5.16
CA ALA A 351 -2.35 9.53 -6.45
C ALA A 351 -2.20 8.49 -7.58
N TRP A 352 -1.41 7.44 -7.35
CA TRP A 352 -1.04 6.40 -8.30
C TRP A 352 -1.73 5.05 -8.03
N THR A 353 -2.00 4.70 -6.76
CA THR A 353 -2.80 3.53 -6.36
C THR A 353 -4.29 3.85 -6.17
N SER A 354 -4.66 5.08 -5.77
CA SER A 354 -6.08 5.45 -5.54
C SER A 354 -6.90 5.63 -6.82
N ARG A 355 -6.27 5.62 -8.02
CA ARG A 355 -7.00 5.68 -9.30
C ARG A 355 -7.83 4.43 -9.62
N CYS A 356 -7.84 3.42 -8.74
CA CYS A 356 -8.66 2.22 -8.84
C CYS A 356 -9.70 2.01 -7.72
N ARG A 357 -9.89 2.92 -6.76
CA ARG A 357 -10.97 2.80 -5.76
C ARG A 357 -12.07 3.83 -5.99
N THR A 358 -12.80 3.65 -7.08
CA THR A 358 -14.20 4.11 -7.16
C THR A 358 -15.07 2.91 -6.80
N HIS A 359 -15.81 3.04 -5.70
CA HIS A 359 -16.76 2.07 -5.15
C HIS A 359 -16.17 0.75 -4.61
N VAL A 360 -15.50 0.83 -3.46
CA VAL A 360 -15.62 -0.24 -2.47
C VAL A 360 -16.90 0.09 -1.68
N TYR A 361 -17.96 -0.64 -2.02
CA TYR A 361 -19.33 -0.47 -1.58
C TYR A 361 -19.44 -0.27 -0.07
N ASP A 362 -20.11 0.81 0.31
CA ASP A 362 -20.80 0.94 1.58
C ASP A 362 -21.73 -0.28 1.70
N THR A 363 -21.78 -0.92 2.87
CA THR A 363 -22.47 -2.20 3.13
C THR A 363 -24.00 -2.08 3.14
N LYS A 364 -24.56 -1.14 2.38
CA LYS A 364 -26.00 -0.85 2.33
C LYS A 364 -26.73 -1.41 1.11
N ASP A 365 -26.03 -1.89 0.08
CA ASP A 365 -26.69 -2.49 -1.09
C ASP A 365 -26.74 -4.03 -0.97
N CYS A 366 -27.61 -4.52 -0.09
CA CYS A 366 -28.05 -5.90 -0.11
C CYS A 366 -28.89 -6.15 -1.37
N ILE A 367 -28.28 -6.63 -2.45
CA ILE A 367 -29.04 -7.27 -3.53
C ILE A 367 -29.39 -8.69 -3.06
N LYS A 368 -30.63 -8.87 -2.61
CA LYS A 368 -31.24 -10.20 -2.53
C LYS A 368 -31.33 -10.73 -3.97
N ILE A 369 -30.60 -11.79 -4.26
CA ILE A 369 -30.86 -12.60 -5.45
C ILE A 369 -32.00 -13.52 -5.03
N GLU A 370 -33.21 -13.21 -5.51
CA GLU A 370 -34.40 -14.07 -5.39
C GLU A 370 -34.30 -15.31 -6.27
#